data_AF-A0A428X4Q1-F1
#
_entry.id   AF-A0A428X4Q1-F1
#
_cell.length_a   1.000
_cell.length_b   1.000
_cell.length_c   1.000
_cell.angle_alpha   90.00
_cell.angle_beta   90.00
_cell.angle_gamma   90.00
#
_symmetry.space_group_name_H-M   'P 1'
#
loop_
_entity.id
_entity.type
_entity.pdbx_description
1 polymer ?
#
loop_
_entity_poly.entity_id
_entity_poly.type
_entity_poly.pdbx_seq_one_letter_code
_entity_poly.pdbx_strand_id
1 'polypeptide(L)'
;MGLRVDGFGVTWMVESRDSVTVEETGPRPASPPVLVVTGATSVVSLVVPGEPDEWPACVAFLHRLRDGVDELATLLAARAAAPAERDGGRAGDSG
;
A
#
# COMPACT_ATOMS: atom_id res chain seq x y z
N MET A 1 1.74 6.91 -13.35
CA MET A 1 2.41 5.71 -12.80
C MET A 1 3.68 5.39 -13.58
N GLY A 2 4.77 5.07 -12.87
CA GLY A 2 6.00 4.50 -13.44
C GLY A 2 6.34 3.22 -12.70
N LEU A 3 6.16 2.07 -13.35
CA LEU A 3 6.60 0.78 -12.81
C LEU A 3 8.12 0.73 -12.91
N ARG A 4 8.83 0.75 -11.78
CA ARG A 4 10.27 0.47 -11.76
C ARG A 4 10.47 -0.98 -11.35
N VAL A 5 11.08 -1.73 -12.26
CA VAL A 5 11.56 -3.08 -11.98
C VAL A 5 13.02 -2.93 -11.58
N ASP A 6 13.24 -2.85 -10.27
CA ASP A 6 14.59 -2.89 -9.71
C ASP A 6 14.85 -4.34 -9.26
N GLY A 7 16.11 -4.73 -9.07
CA GLY A 7 16.52 -6.10 -8.70
C GLY A 7 15.95 -6.66 -7.38
N PHE A 8 15.03 -5.93 -6.74
CA PHE A 8 14.34 -6.26 -5.49
C PHE A 8 12.83 -6.52 -5.67
N GLY A 9 12.25 -6.33 -6.87
CA GLY A 9 10.84 -6.61 -7.17
C GLY A 9 10.09 -5.47 -7.87
N VAL A 10 8.76 -5.55 -7.85
CA VAL A 10 7.85 -4.55 -8.42
C VAL A 10 7.50 -3.50 -7.36
N THR A 11 7.84 -2.23 -7.62
CA THR A 11 7.43 -1.12 -6.75
C THR A 11 6.18 -0.43 -7.28
N TRP A 12 5.12 -0.37 -6.48
CA TRP A 12 3.89 0.39 -6.76
C TRP A 12 3.94 1.76 -6.07
N MET A 13 3.70 2.84 -6.82
CA MET A 13 3.51 4.18 -6.26
C MET A 13 2.01 4.51 -6.24
N VAL A 14 1.50 4.82 -5.05
CA VAL A 14 0.08 5.14 -4.82
C VAL A 14 -0.25 6.52 -5.39
N GLU A 15 -1.26 6.59 -6.26
CA GLU A 15 -1.83 7.83 -6.78
C GLU A 15 -3.26 8.04 -6.26
N SER A 16 -3.70 9.30 -6.15
CA SER A 16 -5.04 9.65 -5.62
C SER A 16 -6.23 9.05 -6.37
N ARG A 17 -6.02 8.50 -7.57
CA ARG A 17 -7.06 7.87 -8.40
C ARG A 17 -7.06 6.35 -8.32
N ASP A 18 -6.09 5.77 -7.61
CA ASP A 18 -6.00 4.32 -7.48
C ASP A 18 -7.14 3.82 -6.58
N SER A 19 -7.77 2.72 -6.99
CA SER A 19 -8.84 2.07 -6.22
C SER A 19 -8.40 0.71 -5.72
N VAL A 20 -8.97 0.29 -4.58
CA VAL A 20 -8.74 -1.03 -3.97
C VAL A 20 -10.08 -1.74 -3.84
N THR A 21 -10.21 -2.94 -4.39
CA THR A 21 -11.44 -3.74 -4.40
C THR A 21 -11.14 -5.21 -4.13
N VAL A 22 -12.12 -5.95 -3.59
CA VAL A 22 -12.06 -7.42 -3.48
C VAL A 22 -12.99 -8.00 -4.54
N GLU A 23 -12.49 -8.96 -5.32
CA GLU A 23 -13.23 -9.65 -6.36
C GLU A 23 -13.41 -11.13 -6.02
N GLU A 24 -14.66 -11.60 -6.10
CA GLU A 24 -15.00 -13.02 -5.98
C GLU A 24 -14.62 -13.74 -7.27
N THR A 25 -13.83 -14.81 -7.17
CA THR A 25 -13.31 -15.54 -8.35
C THR A 25 -14.21 -16.68 -8.80
N GLY A 26 -15.26 -17.01 -8.04
CA GLY A 26 -16.23 -18.03 -8.40
C GLY A 26 -17.35 -18.18 -7.37
N PRO A 27 -18.44 -18.90 -7.70
CA PRO A 27 -19.60 -19.02 -6.83
C PRO A 27 -19.45 -20.06 -5.71
N ARG A 28 -18.31 -20.75 -5.63
CA ARG A 28 -18.09 -21.83 -4.67
C ARG A 28 -17.34 -21.30 -3.44
N PRO A 29 -17.64 -21.78 -2.23
CA PRO A 29 -16.87 -21.41 -1.03
C PRO A 29 -15.38 -21.76 -1.10
N ALA A 30 -14.99 -22.69 -1.99
CA ALA A 30 -13.60 -23.06 -2.25
C ALA A 30 -12.91 -22.17 -3.29
N SER A 31 -13.61 -21.22 -3.91
CA SER A 31 -13.03 -20.27 -4.86
C SER A 31 -12.35 -19.14 -4.07
N PRO A 32 -11.02 -18.95 -4.16
CA PRO A 32 -10.33 -17.94 -3.37
C PRO A 32 -10.62 -16.52 -3.90
N PRO A 33 -11.03 -15.55 -3.09
CA PRO A 33 -11.19 -14.17 -3.55
C PRO A 33 -9.83 -13.54 -3.86
N VAL A 34 -9.83 -12.45 -4.64
CA VAL A 34 -8.63 -11.71 -5.02
C VAL A 34 -8.77 -10.24 -4.59
N LEU A 35 -7.75 -9.70 -3.94
CA LEU A 35 -7.66 -8.27 -3.70
C LEU A 35 -7.01 -7.61 -4.93
N VAL A 36 -7.68 -6.63 -5.51
CA VAL A 36 -7.26 -5.92 -6.71
C VAL A 36 -7.01 -4.46 -6.38
N VAL A 37 -5.84 -3.98 -6.77
CA VAL A 37 -5.50 -2.56 -6.78
C VAL A 37 -5.46 -2.11 -8.24
N THR A 38 -6.39 -1.24 -8.61
CA THR A 38 -6.49 -0.71 -9.97
C THR A 38 -5.96 0.71 -9.99
N GLY A 39 -4.84 0.90 -10.69
CA GLY A 39 -4.32 2.22 -11.03
C GLY A 39 -4.68 2.63 -12.46
N ALA A 40 -4.36 3.86 -12.83
CA ALA A 40 -4.72 4.42 -14.15
C ALA A 40 -4.15 3.64 -15.35
N THR A 41 -3.04 2.90 -15.16
CA THR A 41 -2.34 2.19 -16.25
C THR A 41 -1.95 0.75 -15.88
N SER A 42 -2.30 0.25 -14.70
CA SER A 42 -1.83 -1.04 -14.21
C SER A 42 -2.78 -1.63 -13.17
N VAL A 43 -2.78 -2.97 -13.09
CA VAL A 43 -3.54 -3.72 -12.09
C VAL A 43 -2.57 -4.58 -11.30
N VAL A 44 -2.63 -4.49 -9.98
CA VAL A 44 -1.91 -5.38 -9.07
C VAL A 44 -2.92 -6.25 -8.36
N SER A 45 -2.76 -7.57 -8.46
CA SER A 45 -3.64 -8.55 -7.83
C SER A 45 -2.87 -9.32 -6.77
N LEU A 46 -3.42 -9.37 -5.55
CA LEU A 46 -2.97 -10.27 -4.50
C LEU A 46 -3.83 -11.53 -4.55
N VAL A 47 -3.21 -12.64 -4.96
CA VAL A 47 -3.88 -13.94 -5.12
C VAL A 47 -3.75 -14.74 -3.83
N VAL A 48 -4.88 -15.22 -3.31
CA VAL A 48 -4.94 -16.13 -2.16
C VAL A 48 -4.59 -17.55 -2.62
N PRO A 49 -3.91 -18.37 -1.80
CA PRO A 49 -3.62 -19.76 -2.13
C PRO A 49 -4.86 -20.56 -2.53
N GLY A 50 -4.70 -21.49 -3.47
CA GLY A 50 -5.79 -22.33 -3.97
C GLY A 50 -6.27 -23.37 -2.96
N GLU A 51 -5.37 -23.85 -2.11
CA GLU A 51 -5.67 -24.89 -1.12
C GLU A 51 -6.22 -24.28 0.18
N PRO A 52 -7.40 -24.69 0.67
CA PRO A 52 -8.04 -24.08 1.84
C PRO A 52 -7.29 -24.20 3.16
N ASP A 53 -6.41 -25.18 3.30
CA ASP A 53 -5.58 -25.39 4.49
C ASP A 53 -4.47 -24.33 4.64
N GLU A 54 -4.09 -23.66 3.55
CA GLU A 54 -3.13 -22.54 3.57
C GLU A 54 -3.78 -21.20 3.95
N TRP A 55 -5.11 -21.11 3.92
CA TRP A 55 -5.84 -19.86 4.15
C TRP A 55 -5.62 -19.23 5.52
N PRO A 56 -5.53 -19.97 6.65
CA PRO A 56 -5.24 -19.35 7.95
C PRO A 56 -3.92 -18.57 7.96
N ALA A 57 -2.89 -19.07 7.28
CA ALA A 57 -1.61 -18.37 7.15
C ALA A 57 -1.74 -17.14 6.24
N CYS A 58 -2.51 -17.25 5.15
CA CYS A 58 -2.85 -16.13 4.29
C CYS A 58 -3.58 -15.02 5.06
N VAL A 59 -4.59 -15.37 5.87
CA VAL A 59 -5.33 -14.43 6.74
C VAL A 59 -4.40 -13.73 7.73
N ALA A 60 -3.51 -14.48 8.39
CA ALA A 60 -2.53 -13.88 9.30
C ALA A 60 -1.55 -12.92 8.59
N PHE A 61 -1.16 -13.22 7.35
CA PHE A 61 -0.38 -12.30 6.52
C PHE A 61 -1.18 -11.03 6.16
N LEU A 62 -2.43 -11.18 5.72
CA LEU A 62 -3.30 -10.05 5.36
C LEU A 62 -3.54 -9.09 6.55
N HIS A 63 -3.70 -9.63 7.77
CA HIS A 63 -3.79 -8.79 8.97
C HIS A 63 -2.51 -7.99 9.23
N ARG A 64 -1.34 -8.63 9.13
CA ARG A 64 -0.05 -7.92 9.28
C ARG A 64 0.15 -6.86 8.20
N LEU A 65 -0.28 -7.13 6.97
CA LEU A 65 -0.24 -6.17 5.88
C LEU A 65 -1.11 -4.94 6.20
N ARG A 66 -2.35 -5.16 6.64
CA ARG A 66 -3.25 -4.08 7.08
C ARG A 66 -2.60 -3.23 8.17
N ASP A 67 -2.11 -3.87 9.23
CA ASP A 67 -1.53 -3.16 10.37
C ASP A 67 -0.31 -2.32 9.94
N GLY A 68 0.54 -2.83 9.04
CA GLY A 68 1.67 -2.07 8.48
C GLY A 68 1.25 -0.91 7.57
N VAL A 69 0.15 -1.06 6.80
CA VAL A 69 -0.42 0.03 5.99
C VAL A 69 -0.99 1.14 6.89
N ASP A 70 -1.67 0.78 7.98
CA ASP A 70 -2.21 1.74 8.96
C ASP A 70 -1.09 2.52 9.67
N GLU A 71 0.01 1.84 10.02
CA GLU A 71 1.21 2.49 10.58
C GLU A 71 1.82 3.49 9.57
N LEU A 72 1.98 3.08 8.31
CA LEU A 72 2.49 3.96 7.25
C LEU A 72 1.58 5.19 7.06
N ALA A 73 0.27 5.00 7.02
CA ALA A 73 -0.71 6.09 6.89
C ALA A 73 -0.59 7.08 8.05
N THR A 74 -0.46 6.57 9.28
CA THR A 74 -0.27 7.39 10.49
C THR A 74 1.01 8.22 10.39
N LEU A 75 2.13 7.62 9.98
CA LEU A 75 3.41 8.30 9.82
C LEU A 75 3.34 9.38 8.72
N LEU A 76 2.67 9.11 7.61
CA LEU A 76 2.48 10.09 6.54
C LEU A 76 1.60 11.26 7.00
N ALA A 77 0.49 10.99 7.68
CA ALA A 77 -0.39 12.01 8.23
C ALA A 77 0.33 12.91 9.24
N ALA A 78 1.12 12.32 10.15
CA ALA A 78 1.92 13.06 11.12
C ALA A 78 2.94 13.98 10.43
N ARG A 79 3.64 13.49 9.39
CA ARG A 79 4.59 14.30 8.61
C ARG A 79 3.91 15.42 7.83
N ALA A 80 2.72 15.18 7.29
CA ALA A 80 1.95 16.20 6.58
C ALA A 80 1.39 17.29 7.50
N ALA A 81 1.09 16.94 8.76
CA ALA A 81 0.58 17.86 9.77
C ALA A 81 1.68 18.68 10.47
N ALA A 82 2.93 18.22 10.43
CA ALA A 82 4.05 19.01 10.92
C ALA A 82 4.15 20.30 10.08
N PRO A 83 4.22 21.48 10.71
CA PRO A 83 4.58 22.68 9.97
C PRO A 83 5.94 22.38 9.35
N ALA A 84 6.05 22.50 8.02
CA ALA A 84 7.35 22.63 7.39
C ALA A 84 8.07 23.67 8.24
N GLU A 85 9.20 23.31 8.85
CA GLU A 85 9.98 24.25 9.64
C GLU A 85 10.05 25.50 8.76
N ARG A 86 9.32 26.55 9.18
CA ARG A 86 9.50 27.86 8.59
C ARG A 86 10.96 28.06 8.85
N ASP A 87 11.73 28.01 7.77
CA ASP A 87 13.10 28.45 7.74
C ASP A 87 13.04 29.92 8.14
N GLY A 88 13.05 30.09 9.46
CA GLY A 88 12.59 31.24 10.21
C GLY A 88 13.87 31.98 10.53
N GLY A 89 14.21 32.87 9.62
CA GLY A 89 15.53 33.46 9.57
C GLY A 89 15.92 34.31 10.77
N ARG A 90 17.20 34.71 10.65
CA ARG A 90 17.83 35.97 11.10
C ARG A 90 18.52 35.95 12.47
N ALA A 91 19.86 36.02 12.45
CA ALA A 91 20.63 37.26 12.71
C ALA A 91 22.11 36.96 13.01
N GLY A 92 22.99 37.83 12.53
CA GLY A 92 24.43 37.84 12.72
C GLY A 92 25.05 38.32 11.41
N ASP A 93 24.93 39.59 11.03
CA ASP A 93 25.73 40.71 11.54
C ASP A 93 27.15 40.31 11.95
N SER A 94 28.13 40.67 11.11
CA SER A 94 29.46 41.19 11.49
C SER A 94 30.36 41.24 10.23
N GLY A 95 30.76 42.44 9.80
CA GLY A 95 31.93 42.66 8.92
C GLY A 95 31.71 43.60 7.77
#